data_AF-A0A9D6QN83-F1
#
_entry.id   AF-A0A9D6QN83-F1
#
_cell.length_a   1.000
_cell.length_b   1.000
_cell.length_c   1.000
_cell.angle_alpha   90.00
_cell.angle_beta   90.00
_cell.angle_gamma   90.00
#
_symmetry.space_group_name_H-M   'P 1'
#
loop_
_entity.id
_entity.type
_entity.pdbx_description
1 polymer ?
#
loop_
_entity_poly.entity_id
_entity_poly.type
_entity_poly.pdbx_seq_one_letter_code
_entity_poly.pdbx_strand_id
1 'polypeptide(L)'
;MIDKEILASFRDSSIDILKELVVVAEKIGDAAGGDGFPVELLQEFAQKIDRIMGVAKTIAMEDPGHEGLKRIATLTELCKFIGYKAADQKNARMLPIFAAFLGDVVSAIEELTVNIENPAAAQEVTKTFLPVLQKRLEWLKTKVASTPGQPNSQADVDALLKKFSK
;
A
#
# COMPACT_ATOMS: atom_id res chain seq x y z
N MET A 1 -8.65 2.93 24.74
CA MET A 1 -7.21 2.75 24.99
C MET A 1 -6.90 1.28 24.81
N ILE A 2 -6.22 0.96 23.72
CA ILE A 2 -5.84 -0.40 23.34
C ILE A 2 -4.74 -0.91 24.29
N ASP A 3 -4.76 -2.22 24.57
CA ASP A 3 -3.69 -2.88 25.32
C ASP A 3 -2.34 -2.73 24.60
N LYS A 4 -1.29 -2.40 25.34
CA LYS A 4 0.06 -2.25 24.79
C LYS A 4 0.61 -3.56 24.25
N GLU A 5 0.25 -4.69 24.83
CA GLU A 5 0.67 -6.01 24.33
C GLU A 5 0.01 -6.32 22.98
N ILE A 6 -1.24 -5.90 22.78
CA ILE A 6 -1.93 -6.02 21.48
C ILE A 6 -1.23 -5.15 20.43
N LEU A 7 -0.90 -3.90 20.76
CA LEU A 7 -0.19 -3.01 19.83
C LEU A 7 1.23 -3.50 19.51
N ALA A 8 1.95 -4.01 20.51
CA ALA A 8 3.29 -4.59 20.31
C ALA A 8 3.23 -5.84 19.42
N SER A 9 2.29 -6.76 19.68
CA SER A 9 2.11 -7.95 18.85
C SER A 9 1.70 -7.60 17.42
N PHE A 10 0.81 -6.62 17.25
CA PHE A 10 0.46 -6.10 15.93
C PHE A 10 1.66 -5.50 15.21
N ARG A 11 2.45 -4.67 15.89
CA ARG A 11 3.67 -4.07 15.35
C ARG A 11 4.62 -5.16 14.87
N ASP A 12 5.01 -6.06 15.75
CA ASP A 12 6.07 -7.04 15.47
C ASP A 12 5.66 -7.98 14.32
N SER A 13 4.42 -8.49 14.34
CA SER A 13 3.89 -9.34 13.26
C SER A 13 3.74 -8.59 11.93
N SER A 14 3.34 -7.30 11.96
CA SER A 14 3.22 -6.49 10.75
C SER A 14 4.58 -6.17 10.15
N ILE A 15 5.60 -5.89 10.97
CA ILE A 15 6.96 -5.62 10.51
C ILE A 15 7.53 -6.82 9.75
N ASP A 16 7.31 -8.04 10.23
CA ASP A 16 7.79 -9.23 9.52
C ASP A 16 7.09 -9.42 8.16
N ILE A 17 5.78 -9.18 8.10
CA ILE A 17 5.04 -9.20 6.83
C ILE A 17 5.53 -8.09 5.87
N LEU A 18 5.83 -6.89 6.39
CA LEU A 18 6.31 -5.77 5.57
C LEU A 18 7.69 -6.06 4.96
N LYS A 19 8.61 -6.68 5.70
CA LYS A 19 9.89 -7.14 5.15
C LYS A 19 9.69 -8.12 3.99
N GLU A 20 8.76 -9.07 4.13
CA GLU A 20 8.41 -9.99 3.05
C GLU A 20 7.83 -9.24 1.84
N LEU A 21 6.97 -8.24 2.07
CA LEU A 21 6.36 -7.44 1.01
C LEU A 21 7.38 -6.60 0.24
N VAL A 22 8.44 -6.09 0.89
CA VAL A 22 9.56 -5.43 0.18
C VAL A 22 10.18 -6.39 -0.83
N VAL A 23 10.49 -7.62 -0.42
CA VAL A 23 11.08 -8.64 -1.30
C VAL A 23 10.12 -9.00 -2.45
N VAL A 24 8.81 -9.07 -2.20
CA VAL A 24 7.83 -9.31 -3.26
C VAL A 24 7.77 -8.13 -4.24
N ALA A 25 7.79 -6.89 -3.75
CA ALA A 25 7.80 -5.69 -4.59
C ALA A 25 9.03 -5.62 -5.51
N GLU A 26 10.21 -5.97 -4.99
CA GLU A 26 11.45 -6.06 -5.77
C GLU A 26 11.33 -7.10 -6.90
N LYS A 27 10.84 -8.30 -6.59
CA LYS A 27 10.61 -9.36 -7.59
C LYS A 27 9.62 -8.95 -8.68
N ILE A 28 8.58 -8.18 -8.33
CA ILE A 28 7.63 -7.62 -9.31
C ILE A 28 8.36 -6.67 -10.27
N GLY A 29 9.27 -5.84 -9.74
CA GLY A 29 10.09 -4.92 -10.53
C GLY A 29 11.02 -5.65 -11.49
N ASP A 30 11.73 -6.68 -11.00
CA ASP A 30 12.66 -7.49 -11.80
C ASP A 30 11.96 -8.25 -12.93
N ALA A 31 10.71 -8.67 -12.71
CA ALA A 31 9.91 -9.36 -13.71
C ALA A 31 9.56 -8.50 -14.94
N ALA A 32 9.76 -7.17 -14.89
CA ALA A 32 9.51 -6.28 -16.03
C ALA A 32 10.38 -6.60 -17.28
N GLY A 33 11.51 -7.30 -17.10
CA GLY A 33 12.39 -7.73 -18.19
C GLY A 33 12.25 -9.21 -18.59
N GLY A 34 11.33 -9.96 -17.98
CA GLY A 34 11.19 -11.41 -18.17
C GLY A 34 10.11 -11.83 -19.19
N ASP A 35 10.00 -13.15 -19.41
CA ASP A 35 9.11 -13.76 -20.42
C ASP A 35 7.62 -13.80 -20.03
N GLY A 36 7.22 -13.27 -18.87
CA GLY A 36 5.85 -13.36 -18.37
C GLY A 36 5.45 -12.25 -17.41
N PHE A 37 4.15 -11.94 -17.38
CA PHE A 37 3.61 -10.97 -16.43
C PHE A 37 3.45 -11.61 -15.04
N PRO A 38 3.96 -10.99 -13.95
CA PRO A 38 4.07 -11.60 -12.63
C PRO A 38 2.74 -11.54 -11.85
N VAL A 39 1.70 -12.19 -12.38
CA VAL A 39 0.35 -12.19 -11.78
C VAL A 39 0.39 -12.75 -10.36
N GLU A 40 1.11 -13.85 -10.16
CA GLU A 40 1.20 -14.57 -8.89
C GLU A 40 1.87 -13.71 -7.82
N LEU A 41 2.94 -12.98 -8.16
CA LEU A 41 3.63 -12.08 -7.22
C LEU A 41 2.75 -10.90 -6.82
N LEU A 42 1.99 -10.33 -7.77
CA LEU A 42 1.05 -9.24 -7.49
C LEU A 42 -0.11 -9.69 -6.59
N GLN A 43 -0.61 -10.92 -6.79
CA GLN A 43 -1.62 -11.51 -5.92
C GLN A 43 -1.06 -11.86 -4.54
N GLU A 44 0.14 -12.41 -4.47
CA GLU A 44 0.84 -12.69 -3.22
C GLU A 44 1.00 -11.41 -2.39
N PHE A 45 1.46 -10.33 -3.03
CA PHE A 45 1.56 -9.02 -2.40
C PHE A 45 0.20 -8.57 -1.83
N ALA A 46 -0.84 -8.61 -2.66
CA ALA A 46 -2.18 -8.16 -2.28
C ALA A 46 -2.78 -8.99 -1.13
N GLN A 47 -2.49 -10.29 -1.07
CA GLN A 47 -2.94 -11.17 0.02
C GLN A 47 -2.17 -10.95 1.32
N LYS A 48 -0.85 -10.74 1.25
CA LYS A 48 -0.02 -10.47 2.43
C LYS A 48 -0.39 -9.13 3.08
N ILE A 49 -0.53 -8.07 2.28
CA ILE A 49 -0.91 -6.75 2.80
C ILE A 49 -2.34 -6.75 3.38
N ASP A 50 -3.24 -7.61 2.87
CA ASP A 50 -4.60 -7.77 3.40
C ASP A 50 -4.62 -8.27 4.85
N ARG A 51 -3.62 -9.06 5.26
CA ARG A 51 -3.49 -9.53 6.64
C ARG A 51 -3.25 -8.36 7.59
N ILE A 52 -2.34 -7.45 7.23
CA ILE A 52 -2.09 -6.22 8.01
C ILE A 52 -3.35 -5.35 8.04
N MET A 53 -4.00 -5.16 6.88
CA MET A 53 -5.24 -4.39 6.78
C MET A 53 -6.33 -4.93 7.72
N GLY A 54 -6.55 -6.25 7.70
CA GLY A 54 -7.58 -6.91 8.49
C GLY A 54 -7.35 -6.71 9.99
N VAL A 55 -6.14 -7.00 10.47
CA VAL A 55 -5.81 -6.84 11.89
C VAL A 55 -5.89 -5.37 12.31
N ALA A 56 -5.36 -4.45 11.50
CA ALA A 56 -5.44 -3.02 11.79
C ALA A 56 -6.90 -2.52 11.89
N LYS A 57 -7.80 -2.97 11.00
CA LYS A 57 -9.23 -2.65 11.04
C LYS A 57 -9.89 -3.23 12.29
N THR A 58 -9.59 -4.48 12.64
CA THR A 58 -10.13 -5.12 13.85
C THR A 58 -9.72 -4.37 15.11
N ILE A 59 -8.44 -4.04 15.28
CA ILE A 59 -7.97 -3.31 16.46
C ILE A 59 -8.55 -1.88 16.48
N ALA A 60 -8.66 -1.22 15.33
CA ALA A 60 -9.27 0.11 15.23
C ALA A 60 -10.77 0.13 15.60
N MET A 61 -11.47 -1.01 15.58
CA MET A 61 -12.85 -1.09 16.08
C MET A 61 -12.90 -1.00 17.62
N GLU A 62 -11.86 -1.45 18.32
CA GLU A 62 -11.75 -1.36 19.78
C GLU A 62 -11.40 0.06 20.24
N ASP A 63 -10.69 0.83 19.42
CA ASP A 63 -10.42 2.25 19.66
C ASP A 63 -10.56 3.07 18.38
N PRO A 64 -11.80 3.53 18.07
CA PRO A 64 -12.07 4.35 16.91
C PRO A 64 -11.38 5.72 16.94
N GLY A 65 -10.71 6.11 18.02
CA GLY A 65 -9.89 7.33 18.07
C GLY A 65 -8.45 7.13 17.57
N HIS A 66 -8.04 5.88 17.32
CA HIS A 66 -6.64 5.57 17.02
C HIS A 66 -6.29 5.82 15.54
N GLU A 67 -5.90 7.06 15.23
CA GLU A 67 -5.61 7.51 13.86
C GLU A 67 -4.49 6.72 13.16
N GLY A 68 -3.47 6.23 13.89
CA GLY A 68 -2.40 5.41 13.32
C GLY A 68 -2.90 4.12 12.66
N LEU A 69 -3.73 3.34 13.37
CA LEU A 69 -4.34 2.11 12.86
C LEU A 69 -5.27 2.38 11.66
N LYS A 70 -6.08 3.45 11.70
CA LYS A 70 -6.92 3.83 10.57
C LYS A 70 -6.10 4.17 9.33
N ARG A 71 -4.98 4.87 9.52
CA ARG A 71 -4.06 5.23 8.42
C ARG A 71 -3.42 3.99 7.83
N ILE A 72 -2.90 3.09 8.66
CA ILE A 72 -2.35 1.79 8.22
C ILE A 72 -3.41 0.99 7.46
N ALA A 73 -4.62 0.87 7.98
CA ALA A 73 -5.72 0.19 7.31
C ALA A 73 -6.06 0.79 5.93
N THR A 74 -5.97 2.12 5.80
CA THR A 74 -6.27 2.82 4.55
C THR A 74 -5.14 2.64 3.52
N LEU A 75 -3.87 2.72 3.94
CA LEU A 75 -2.72 2.52 3.07
C LEU A 75 -2.60 1.07 2.59
N THR A 76 -2.83 0.12 3.49
CA THR A 76 -2.85 -1.32 3.16
C THR A 76 -3.99 -1.67 2.18
N GLU A 77 -5.17 -1.06 2.33
CA GLU A 77 -6.29 -1.18 1.37
C GLU A 77 -5.91 -0.65 -0.03
N LEU A 78 -5.19 0.47 -0.10
CA LEU A 78 -4.69 1.02 -1.36
C LEU A 78 -3.70 0.08 -2.04
N CYS A 79 -2.72 -0.42 -1.29
CA CYS A 79 -1.75 -1.41 -1.76
C CYS A 79 -2.44 -2.66 -2.32
N LYS A 80 -3.42 -3.20 -1.59
CA LYS A 80 -4.22 -4.34 -2.02
C LYS A 80 -4.91 -4.06 -3.36
N PHE A 81 -5.58 -2.91 -3.46
CA PHE A 81 -6.28 -2.53 -4.68
C PHE A 81 -5.32 -2.38 -5.87
N ILE A 82 -4.19 -1.69 -5.68
CA ILE A 82 -3.20 -1.47 -6.75
C ILE A 82 -2.58 -2.80 -7.18
N GLY A 83 -2.25 -3.69 -6.26
CA GLY A 83 -1.75 -5.04 -6.58
C GLY A 83 -2.73 -5.81 -7.48
N TYR A 84 -4.02 -5.87 -7.11
CA TYR A 84 -5.03 -6.53 -7.94
C TYR A 84 -5.24 -5.85 -9.29
N LYS A 85 -5.25 -4.52 -9.35
CA LYS A 85 -5.42 -3.79 -10.61
C LYS A 85 -4.23 -3.95 -11.55
N ALA A 86 -3.01 -3.96 -11.01
CA ALA A 86 -1.83 -4.29 -11.79
C ALA A 86 -1.91 -5.71 -12.36
N ALA A 87 -2.37 -6.69 -11.55
CA ALA A 87 -2.57 -8.08 -11.97
C ALA A 87 -3.62 -8.21 -13.10
N ASP A 88 -4.69 -7.42 -13.04
CA ASP A 88 -5.76 -7.39 -14.03
C ASP A 88 -5.33 -6.73 -15.35
N GLN A 89 -4.65 -5.58 -15.27
CA GLN A 89 -4.23 -4.82 -16.45
C GLN A 89 -3.17 -5.53 -17.29
N LYS A 90 -2.33 -6.39 -16.66
CA LYS A 90 -1.25 -7.13 -17.31
C LYS A 90 -0.34 -6.28 -18.19
N ASN A 91 -0.14 -5.02 -17.80
CA ASN A 91 0.66 -4.06 -18.55
C ASN A 91 2.12 -4.08 -18.09
N ALA A 92 2.97 -4.85 -18.76
CA ALA A 92 4.38 -5.01 -18.40
C ALA A 92 5.14 -3.68 -18.31
N ARG A 93 4.78 -2.67 -19.13
CA ARG A 93 5.41 -1.34 -19.10
C ARG A 93 5.15 -0.59 -17.79
N MET A 94 4.11 -0.96 -17.06
CA MET A 94 3.73 -0.35 -15.80
C MET A 94 4.30 -1.11 -14.59
N LEU A 95 4.88 -2.30 -14.76
CA LEU A 95 5.41 -3.10 -13.65
C LEU A 95 6.45 -2.36 -12.81
N PRO A 96 7.47 -1.68 -13.38
CA PRO A 96 8.44 -0.93 -12.58
C PRO A 96 7.79 0.19 -11.77
N ILE A 97 6.73 0.79 -12.32
CA ILE A 97 5.99 1.88 -11.69
C ILE A 97 5.18 1.33 -10.51
N PHE A 98 4.47 0.22 -10.70
CA PHE A 98 3.73 -0.44 -9.63
C PHE A 98 4.68 -0.95 -8.54
N ALA A 99 5.79 -1.60 -8.90
CA ALA A 99 6.78 -2.09 -7.95
C ALA A 99 7.34 -0.96 -7.08
N ALA A 100 7.78 0.14 -7.70
CA ALA A 100 8.29 1.30 -6.97
C ALA A 100 7.23 1.88 -6.03
N PHE A 101 6.01 2.08 -6.53
CA PHE A 101 4.89 2.59 -5.73
C PHE A 101 4.58 1.69 -4.52
N LEU A 102 4.46 0.38 -4.74
CA LEU A 102 4.18 -0.59 -3.68
C LEU A 102 5.29 -0.59 -2.63
N GLY A 103 6.56 -0.48 -3.05
CA GLY A 103 7.70 -0.33 -2.15
C GLY A 103 7.61 0.92 -1.28
N ASP A 104 7.34 2.10 -1.85
CA ASP A 104 7.25 3.34 -1.07
C ASP A 104 6.14 3.27 -0.01
N VAL A 105 4.99 2.67 -0.36
CA VAL A 105 3.86 2.53 0.57
C VAL A 105 4.19 1.53 1.67
N VAL A 106 4.87 0.43 1.36
CA VAL A 106 5.33 -0.53 2.37
C VAL A 106 6.25 0.16 3.37
N SER A 107 7.23 0.95 2.92
CA SER A 107 8.12 1.70 3.82
C SER A 107 7.36 2.70 4.71
N ALA A 108 6.34 3.37 4.18
CA ALA A 108 5.53 4.28 4.99
C ALA A 108 4.64 3.55 6.00
N ILE A 109 4.08 2.40 5.63
CA ILE A 109 3.31 1.56 6.55
C ILE A 109 4.24 1.04 7.65
N GLU A 110 5.47 0.66 7.32
CA GLU A 110 6.50 0.27 8.28
C GLU A 110 6.78 1.38 9.29
N GLU A 111 7.06 2.59 8.81
CA GLU A 111 7.35 3.73 9.66
C GLU A 111 6.16 4.10 10.57
N LEU A 112 4.92 4.03 10.05
CA LEU A 112 3.71 4.19 10.85
C LEU A 112 3.54 3.09 11.90
N THR A 113 3.88 1.85 11.54
CA THR A 113 3.74 0.67 12.40
C THR A 113 4.72 0.73 13.56
N VAL A 114 5.97 1.16 13.31
CA VAL A 114 6.97 1.41 14.36
C VAL A 114 6.49 2.49 15.34
N ASN A 115 5.85 3.53 14.82
CA ASN A 115 5.41 4.70 15.60
C ASN A 115 3.95 4.60 16.08
N ILE A 116 3.32 3.43 16.04
CA ILE A 116 1.88 3.32 16.23
C ILE A 116 1.39 3.77 17.61
N GLU A 117 2.22 3.60 18.64
CA GLU A 117 1.96 4.03 20.02
C GLU A 117 2.24 5.53 20.24
N ASN A 118 2.84 6.23 19.27
CA ASN A 118 3.21 7.64 19.36
C ASN A 118 2.42 8.47 18.33
N PRO A 119 1.27 9.07 18.71
CA PRO A 119 0.43 9.83 17.80
C PRO A 119 1.14 10.98 17.10
N ALA A 120 2.06 11.67 17.78
CA ALA A 120 2.80 12.79 17.21
C ALA A 120 3.76 12.32 16.11
N ALA A 121 4.48 11.23 16.35
CA ALA A 121 5.37 10.63 15.35
C ALA A 121 4.57 10.07 14.17
N ALA A 122 3.49 9.32 14.41
CA ALA A 122 2.62 8.81 13.34
C ALA A 122 2.02 9.93 12.47
N GLN A 123 1.68 11.07 13.08
CA GLN A 123 1.21 12.24 12.35
C GLN A 123 2.31 12.86 11.48
N GLU A 124 3.55 12.90 11.96
CA GLU A 124 4.68 13.44 11.21
C GLU A 124 5.06 12.57 10.01
N VAL A 125 5.06 11.24 10.19
CA VAL A 125 5.21 10.27 9.08
C VAL A 125 4.14 10.54 8.03
N THR A 126 2.89 10.72 8.46
CA THR A 126 1.78 11.03 7.54
C THR A 126 2.04 12.32 6.78
N LYS A 127 2.43 13.42 7.44
CA LYS A 127 2.70 14.70 6.77
C LYS A 127 3.82 14.61 5.74
N THR A 128 4.85 13.83 6.04
CA THR A 128 6.02 13.67 5.16
C THR A 128 5.67 12.79 3.97
N PHE A 129 4.93 11.70 4.21
CA PHE A 129 4.65 10.68 3.21
C PHE A 129 3.48 11.02 2.28
N LEU A 130 2.39 11.61 2.80
CA LEU A 130 1.18 11.87 2.00
C LEU A 130 1.46 12.68 0.72
N PRO A 131 2.26 13.76 0.76
CA PRO A 131 2.59 14.53 -0.44
C PRO A 131 3.40 13.73 -1.47
N VAL A 132 4.31 12.87 -1.00
CA VAL A 132 5.10 11.98 -1.88
C VAL A 132 4.19 10.94 -2.53
N LEU A 133 3.31 10.33 -1.74
CA LEU A 133 2.34 9.36 -2.22
C LEU A 133 1.38 9.97 -3.24
N GLN A 134 0.84 11.16 -2.96
CA GLN A 134 -0.05 11.89 -3.88
C GLN A 134 0.65 12.18 -5.20
N LYS A 135 1.90 12.68 -5.18
CA LYS A 135 2.68 12.91 -6.41
C LYS A 135 2.90 11.61 -7.19
N ARG A 136 3.17 10.49 -6.51
CA ARG A 136 3.35 9.19 -7.17
C ARG A 136 2.05 8.63 -7.73
N LEU A 137 0.91 8.81 -7.05
CA LEU A 137 -0.41 8.45 -7.58
C LEU A 137 -0.82 9.32 -8.77
N GLU A 138 -0.56 10.62 -8.73
CA GLU A 138 -0.77 11.54 -9.87
C GLU A 138 0.11 11.14 -11.05
N TRP A 139 1.39 10.83 -10.79
CA TRP A 139 2.29 10.33 -11.83
C TRP A 139 1.79 9.00 -12.41
N LEU A 140 1.38 8.05 -11.57
CA LEU A 140 0.78 6.78 -11.99
C LEU A 140 -0.45 7.03 -12.88
N LYS A 141 -1.33 7.97 -12.48
CA LYS A 141 -2.49 8.39 -13.29
C LYS A 141 -2.07 8.88 -14.67
N THR A 142 -1.06 9.75 -14.78
CA THR A 142 -0.60 10.24 -16.09
C THR A 142 -0.07 9.12 -17.00
N LYS A 143 0.59 8.11 -16.42
CA LYS A 143 1.15 6.97 -17.16
C LYS A 143 0.07 5.99 -17.60
N VAL A 144 -0.92 5.73 -16.75
CA VAL A 144 -2.11 4.95 -17.09
C VAL A 144 -2.91 5.63 -18.22
N ALA A 145 -3.15 6.94 -18.12
CA ALA A 145 -3.89 7.73 -19.12
C ALA A 145 -3.24 7.74 -20.52
N SER A 146 -1.91 7.68 -20.55
CA SER A 146 -1.13 7.74 -21.78
C SER A 146 -0.99 6.38 -22.48
N THR A 147 -1.62 5.32 -21.95
CA THR A 147 -1.62 3.98 -22.56
C THR A 147 -2.87 3.80 -23.42
N PRO A 148 -2.76 3.77 -24.76
CA PRO A 148 -3.92 3.62 -25.64
C PRO A 148 -4.59 2.25 -25.43
N GLY A 149 -5.92 2.24 -25.24
CA GLY A 149 -6.73 1.00 -25.23
C GLY A 149 -7.28 0.52 -23.89
N GLN A 150 -7.11 1.24 -22.77
CA GLN A 150 -7.66 0.85 -21.45
C GLN A 150 -8.52 1.97 -20.79
N PRO A 151 -9.80 2.12 -21.18
CA PRO A 151 -10.68 3.18 -20.67
C PRO A 151 -11.08 3.05 -19.17
N ASN A 152 -11.09 1.84 -18.59
CA ASN A 152 -11.53 1.64 -17.20
C ASN A 152 -10.46 2.02 -16.15
N SER A 153 -9.19 2.09 -16.55
CA SER A 153 -8.07 2.28 -15.62
C SER A 153 -8.00 3.69 -15.04
N GLN A 154 -8.53 4.70 -15.74
CA GLN A 154 -8.54 6.10 -15.29
C GLN A 154 -9.52 6.34 -14.13
N ALA A 155 -10.75 5.80 -14.25
CA ALA A 155 -11.81 6.00 -13.28
C ALA A 155 -11.49 5.32 -11.93
N ASP A 156 -10.83 4.17 -11.97
CA ASP A 156 -10.35 3.44 -10.80
C ASP A 156 -9.28 4.22 -10.03
N VAL A 157 -8.31 4.80 -10.73
CA VAL A 157 -7.25 5.63 -10.11
C VAL A 157 -7.84 6.95 -9.57
N ASP A 158 -8.82 7.53 -10.25
CA ASP A 158 -9.52 8.73 -9.77
C ASP A 158 -10.36 8.47 -8.51
N ALA A 159 -11.01 7.32 -8.42
CA ALA A 159 -11.72 6.90 -7.22
C ALA A 159 -10.75 6.71 -6.04
N LEU A 160 -9.56 6.17 -6.29
CA LEU A 160 -8.51 6.07 -5.28
C LEU A 160 -8.03 7.44 -4.83
N LEU A 161 -7.61 8.32 -5.74
CA LEU A 161 -7.13 9.66 -5.40
C LEU A 161 -8.15 10.44 -4.54
N LYS A 162 -9.44 10.34 -4.88
CA LYS A 162 -10.52 10.96 -4.09
C LYS A 162 -10.62 10.46 -2.65
N LYS A 163 -10.26 9.19 -2.37
CA LYS A 163 -10.20 8.66 -0.99
C LYS A 163 -9.02 9.24 -0.20
N PHE A 164 -7.96 9.71 -0.86
CA PHE A 164 -6.72 10.20 -0.23
C PHE A 164 -6.58 11.72 -0.23
N SER A 165 -7.41 12.45 -0.98
CA SER A 165 -7.49 13.92 -0.96
C SER A 165 -8.45 14.47 0.09
N LYS A 166 -9.05 13.62 0.93
CA LYS A 166 -9.87 13.99 2.09
C LYS A 166 -9.11 13.71 3.38
#